data_AF-A0A3R7TCG0-F1
#
_entry.id   AF-A0A3R7TCG0-F1
#
_cell.length_a   1.000
_cell.length_b   1.000
_cell.length_c   1.000
_cell.angle_alpha   90.00
_cell.angle_beta   90.00
_cell.angle_gamma   90.00
#
_symmetry.space_group_name_H-M   'P 1'
#
loop_
_entity.id
_entity.type
_entity.pdbx_description
1 polymer ?
#
loop_
_entity_poly.entity_id
_entity_poly.type
_entity_poly.pdbx_seq_one_letter_code
_entity_poly.pdbx_strand_id
1 'polypeptide(L)'
;MEVNKIKFILFMSISLGIWVGCKSVSPVATSTNYGIIGSWEGCDGRVVTFSADENGKITGRYTKLGGLGRYKFTLNEVGFHLSQESPGVYVGQVKWKNTNGKETWRDETIVVENNMLKTSSSDDCSKELAKVE
;
A
#
# COMPACT_ATOMS: atom_id res chain seq x y z
N MET A 1 43.91 74.06 33.53
CA MET A 1 44.85 72.91 33.50
C MET A 1 44.54 72.08 34.72
N GLU A 2 43.79 71.00 34.55
CA GLU A 2 43.42 70.06 35.62
C GLU A 2 43.40 68.64 35.06
N VAL A 3 43.77 67.70 35.93
CA VAL A 3 44.34 66.40 35.60
C VAL A 3 43.30 65.27 35.71
N ASN A 4 43.37 64.35 34.74
CA ASN A 4 42.89 62.96 34.67
C ASN A 4 41.96 62.38 35.76
N LYS A 5 40.97 61.60 35.29
CA LYS A 5 40.64 60.27 35.84
C LYS A 5 39.87 59.43 34.82
N ILE A 6 40.60 58.54 34.14
CA ILE A 6 40.05 57.45 33.32
C ILE A 6 39.47 56.40 34.28
N LYS A 7 38.18 56.08 34.15
CA LYS A 7 37.55 54.93 34.82
C LYS A 7 37.35 53.81 33.80
N PHE A 8 37.99 52.68 34.09
CA PHE A 8 37.98 51.43 33.35
C PHE A 8 37.09 50.44 34.10
N ILE A 9 35.96 50.02 33.53
CA ILE A 9 35.10 48.89 33.98
C ILE A 9 34.49 48.31 32.69
N LEU A 10 35.10 47.30 32.06
CA LEU A 10 35.01 45.85 32.29
C LEU A 10 33.62 45.23 32.00
N PHE A 11 33.59 44.49 30.87
CA PHE A 11 32.79 43.31 30.51
C PHE A 11 31.25 43.37 30.63
N MET A 12 30.58 43.38 29.48
CA MET A 12 29.30 42.67 29.33
C MET A 12 29.26 41.86 28.02
N SER A 13 28.85 40.62 28.21
CA SER A 13 28.87 39.44 27.37
C SER A 13 27.89 39.42 26.18
N ILE A 14 28.37 38.86 25.08
CA ILE A 14 27.77 37.75 24.29
C ILE A 14 26.27 37.88 23.93
N SER A 15 26.01 38.06 22.63
CA SER A 15 25.19 37.10 21.88
C SER A 15 25.45 37.21 20.38
N LEU A 16 26.13 36.18 19.85
CA LEU A 16 26.17 35.88 18.42
C LEU A 16 24.78 35.37 18.02
N GLY A 17 24.02 36.19 17.30
CA GLY A 17 22.81 35.75 16.61
C GLY A 17 23.19 34.86 15.44
N ILE A 18 23.27 33.55 15.67
CA ILE A 18 23.37 32.56 14.58
C ILE A 18 21.94 32.35 14.07
N TRP A 19 21.57 33.03 13.00
CA TRP A 19 20.43 32.64 12.16
C TRP A 19 20.77 31.32 11.47
N VAL A 20 20.52 30.21 12.17
CA VAL A 20 20.41 28.90 11.53
C VAL A 20 19.04 28.90 10.84
N GLY A 21 19.03 29.17 9.54
CA GLY A 21 17.86 28.91 8.71
C GLY A 21 17.53 27.43 8.78
N CYS A 22 16.47 27.08 9.52
CA CYS A 22 15.80 25.80 9.38
C CYS A 22 15.30 25.70 7.94
N LYS A 23 16.05 25.00 7.08
CA LYS A 23 15.46 24.42 5.88
C LYS A 23 14.46 23.39 6.37
N SER A 24 13.18 23.75 6.35
CA SER A 24 12.10 22.78 6.47
C SER A 24 12.26 21.77 5.36
N VAL A 25 12.87 20.63 5.68
CA VAL A 25 12.72 19.41 4.89
C VAL A 25 11.25 19.04 5.02
N SER A 26 10.47 19.41 4.00
CA SER A 26 9.13 18.84 3.83
C SER A 26 9.30 17.32 3.88
N PRO A 27 8.59 16.61 4.77
CA PRO A 27 8.59 15.16 4.71
C PRO A 27 8.11 14.80 3.31
N VAL A 28 8.92 14.04 2.58
CA VAL A 28 8.48 13.38 1.36
C VAL A 28 7.30 12.54 1.80
N ALA A 29 6.09 12.94 1.43
CA ALA A 29 4.92 12.11 1.57
C ALA A 29 5.21 10.88 0.70
N THR A 30 5.71 9.80 1.30
CA THR A 30 5.54 8.46 0.75
C THR A 30 4.04 8.32 0.62
N SER A 31 3.51 8.50 -0.59
CA SER A 31 2.09 8.34 -0.86
C SER A 31 1.76 6.89 -0.55
N THR A 32 1.22 6.63 0.65
CA THR A 32 0.80 5.28 1.01
C THR A 32 -0.25 4.85 -0.01
N ASN A 33 0.11 3.86 -0.82
CA ASN A 33 -0.78 3.38 -1.88
C ASN A 33 -1.80 2.43 -1.25
N TYR A 34 -3.03 2.90 -1.17
CA TYR A 34 -4.19 2.15 -0.68
C TYR A 34 -5.04 1.56 -1.82
N GLY A 35 -4.66 1.78 -3.08
CA GLY A 35 -5.44 1.44 -4.26
C GLY A 35 -5.23 0.00 -4.73
N ILE A 36 -6.32 -0.76 -4.83
CA ILE A 36 -6.29 -2.15 -5.30
C ILE A 36 -6.19 -2.30 -6.83
N ILE A 37 -6.55 -1.27 -7.60
CA ILE A 37 -6.55 -1.35 -9.08
C ILE A 37 -5.15 -1.62 -9.62
N GLY A 38 -5.04 -2.54 -10.57
CA GLY A 38 -3.78 -3.02 -11.14
C GLY A 38 -3.55 -4.51 -10.87
N SER A 39 -2.31 -4.96 -11.11
CA SER A 39 -1.92 -6.36 -11.04
C SER A 39 -1.14 -6.68 -9.76
N TRP A 40 -1.35 -7.88 -9.24
CA TRP A 40 -0.78 -8.35 -7.99
C TRP A 40 -0.34 -9.81 -8.11
N GLU A 41 0.88 -10.10 -7.68
CA GLU A 41 1.50 -11.42 -7.79
C GLU A 41 1.61 -12.12 -6.43
N GLY A 42 1.15 -13.37 -6.37
CA GLY A 42 1.29 -14.25 -5.21
C GLY A 42 2.53 -15.14 -5.29
N CYS A 43 2.89 -15.83 -4.20
CA CYS A 43 4.14 -16.60 -4.15
C CYS A 43 4.22 -17.80 -5.10
N ASP A 44 3.11 -18.22 -5.69
CA ASP A 44 3.04 -19.31 -6.67
C ASP A 44 3.02 -18.82 -8.12
N GLY A 45 3.35 -17.55 -8.36
CA GLY A 45 3.40 -16.93 -9.68
C GLY A 45 2.02 -16.65 -10.30
N ARG A 46 0.94 -16.78 -9.52
CA ARG A 46 -0.39 -16.30 -9.95
C ARG A 46 -0.36 -14.78 -10.01
N VAL A 47 -1.05 -14.21 -11.00
CA VAL A 47 -1.27 -12.76 -11.08
C VAL A 47 -2.75 -12.49 -11.17
N VAL A 48 -3.25 -11.64 -10.27
CA VAL A 48 -4.62 -11.14 -10.25
C VAL A 48 -4.60 -9.68 -10.69
N THR A 49 -5.38 -9.35 -11.71
CA THR A 49 -5.57 -7.97 -12.17
C THR A 49 -6.95 -7.49 -11.76
N PHE A 50 -7.00 -6.41 -10.98
CA PHE A 50 -8.22 -5.77 -10.52
C PHE A 50 -8.56 -4.54 -11.36
N SER A 51 -9.84 -4.44 -11.73
CA SER A 51 -10.43 -3.30 -12.43
C SER A 51 -11.76 -2.91 -11.78
N ALA A 52 -12.09 -1.63 -11.77
CA ALA A 52 -13.39 -1.11 -11.34
C ALA A 52 -14.27 -0.80 -12.56
N ASP A 53 -15.59 -1.00 -12.42
CA ASP A 53 -16.58 -0.47 -13.36
C ASP A 53 -17.01 0.96 -12.98
N GLU A 54 -17.92 1.55 -13.78
CA GLU A 54 -18.44 2.91 -13.58
C GLU A 54 -19.18 3.10 -12.25
N ASN A 55 -19.63 1.99 -11.62
CA ASN A 55 -20.32 2.01 -10.34
C ASN A 55 -19.37 1.72 -9.16
N GLY A 56 -18.07 1.61 -9.41
CA GLY A 56 -17.06 1.31 -8.40
C GLY A 56 -17.03 -0.15 -7.96
N LYS A 57 -17.73 -1.06 -8.64
CA LYS A 57 -17.63 -2.50 -8.37
C LYS A 57 -16.33 -3.02 -8.96
N ILE A 58 -15.58 -3.77 -8.16
CA ILE A 58 -14.24 -4.23 -8.50
C ILE A 58 -14.30 -5.71 -8.87
N THR A 59 -13.64 -6.07 -9.96
CA THR A 59 -13.49 -7.46 -10.41
C THR A 59 -12.02 -7.81 -10.52
N GLY A 60 -11.62 -8.93 -9.91
CA GLY A 60 -10.27 -9.48 -10.04
C GLY A 60 -10.25 -10.67 -11.00
N ARG A 61 -9.39 -10.64 -12.01
CA ARG A 61 -9.21 -11.72 -12.99
C ARG A 61 -7.80 -12.30 -12.94
N TYR A 62 -7.68 -13.61 -13.11
CA TYR A 62 -6.39 -14.29 -13.14
C TYR A 62 -5.71 -14.12 -14.51
N THR A 63 -4.73 -13.23 -14.60
CA THR A 63 -3.95 -12.97 -15.83
C THR A 63 -2.72 -13.86 -15.94
N LYS A 64 -2.24 -14.42 -14.82
CA LYS A 64 -1.36 -15.60 -14.78
C LYS A 64 -1.91 -16.59 -13.76
N LEU A 65 -1.89 -17.89 -14.08
CA LEU A 65 -2.46 -18.90 -13.19
C LEU A 65 -1.52 -19.31 -12.07
N GLY A 66 -0.22 -19.39 -12.33
CA GLY A 66 0.72 -19.97 -11.37
C GLY A 66 0.24 -21.34 -10.87
N GLY A 67 0.22 -21.50 -9.54
CA GLY A 67 -0.29 -22.71 -8.88
C GLY A 67 -1.78 -22.99 -9.06
N LEU A 68 -2.59 -22.05 -9.56
CA LEU A 68 -4.05 -22.22 -9.70
C LEU A 68 -4.44 -23.23 -10.79
N GLY A 69 -3.55 -23.52 -11.75
CA GLY A 69 -3.84 -24.48 -12.83
C GLY A 69 -4.25 -25.87 -12.31
N ARG A 70 -3.70 -26.30 -11.15
CA ARG A 70 -4.06 -27.57 -10.52
C ARG A 70 -5.52 -27.65 -10.04
N TYR A 71 -6.18 -26.51 -9.86
CA TYR A 71 -7.58 -26.39 -9.44
C TYR A 71 -8.53 -26.05 -10.60
N LYS A 72 -8.08 -26.22 -11.84
CA LYS A 72 -8.90 -26.00 -13.06
C LYS A 72 -9.40 -24.55 -13.22
N PHE A 73 -8.65 -23.59 -12.71
CA PHE A 73 -8.83 -22.19 -13.11
C PHE A 73 -8.35 -21.99 -14.56
N THR A 74 -8.98 -21.06 -15.26
CA THR A 74 -8.59 -20.67 -16.62
C THR A 74 -8.09 -19.23 -16.68
N LEU A 75 -7.29 -18.91 -17.70
CA LEU A 75 -6.80 -17.55 -17.90
C LEU A 75 -7.98 -16.58 -18.10
N ASN A 76 -7.84 -15.39 -17.53
CA ASN A 76 -8.85 -14.32 -17.48
C ASN A 76 -10.14 -14.70 -16.74
N GLU A 77 -10.18 -15.84 -16.06
CA GLU A 77 -11.29 -16.21 -15.20
C GLU A 77 -11.44 -15.20 -14.06
N VAL A 78 -12.69 -14.85 -13.74
CA VAL A 78 -12.99 -14.01 -12.57
C VAL A 78 -12.74 -14.81 -11.30
N GLY A 79 -11.85 -14.31 -10.45
CA GLY A 79 -11.54 -14.84 -9.13
C GLY A 79 -12.15 -14.02 -8.00
N PHE A 80 -12.46 -12.75 -8.22
CA PHE A 80 -12.90 -11.84 -7.15
C PHE A 80 -14.02 -10.92 -7.61
N HIS A 81 -14.95 -10.67 -6.69
CA HIS A 81 -15.93 -9.59 -6.76
C HIS A 81 -15.85 -8.79 -5.47
N LEU A 82 -15.53 -7.50 -5.57
CA LEU A 82 -15.25 -6.67 -4.41
C LEU A 82 -15.93 -5.31 -4.54
N SER A 83 -16.09 -4.64 -3.41
CA SER A 83 -16.41 -3.24 -3.27
C SER A 83 -15.47 -2.61 -2.24
N GLN A 84 -15.15 -1.33 -2.40
CA GLN A 84 -14.38 -0.61 -1.40
C GLN A 84 -15.27 -0.28 -0.20
N GLU A 85 -14.84 -0.69 0.99
CA GLU A 85 -15.52 -0.35 2.25
C GLU A 85 -14.93 0.92 2.86
N SER A 86 -13.60 1.05 2.82
CA SER A 86 -12.87 2.25 3.25
C SER A 86 -11.53 2.37 2.50
N PRO A 87 -10.77 3.47 2.63
CA PRO A 87 -9.45 3.59 2.03
C PRO A 87 -8.55 2.40 2.41
N GLY A 88 -8.14 1.61 1.42
CA GLY A 88 -7.29 0.43 1.62
C GLY A 88 -8.03 -0.84 2.04
N VAL A 89 -9.35 -0.80 2.31
CA VAL A 89 -10.13 -1.98 2.71
C VAL A 89 -11.21 -2.28 1.70
N TYR A 90 -11.23 -3.51 1.22
CA TYR A 90 -12.15 -4.00 0.19
C TYR A 90 -12.81 -5.28 0.69
N VAL A 91 -14.10 -5.41 0.45
CA VAL A 91 -14.89 -6.56 0.90
C VAL A 91 -15.68 -7.14 -0.25
N GLY A 92 -15.96 -8.44 -0.19
CA GLY A 92 -16.80 -9.11 -1.17
C GLY A 92 -16.58 -10.61 -1.16
N GLN A 93 -16.34 -11.20 -2.33
CA GLN A 93 -16.21 -12.65 -2.47
C GLN A 93 -15.02 -13.06 -3.32
N VAL A 94 -14.41 -14.17 -2.93
CA VAL A 94 -13.36 -14.87 -3.67
C VAL A 94 -13.86 -16.25 -4.15
N LYS A 95 -13.49 -16.60 -5.37
CA LYS A 95 -13.78 -17.89 -5.97
C LYS A 95 -12.82 -18.95 -5.46
N TRP A 96 -13.38 -20.05 -4.97
CA TRP A 96 -12.66 -21.26 -4.61
C TRP A 96 -13.00 -22.39 -5.57
N LYS A 97 -11.99 -23.16 -5.98
CA LYS A 97 -12.17 -24.42 -6.69
C LYS A 97 -11.39 -25.53 -6.01
N ASN A 98 -11.96 -26.72 -5.97
CA ASN A 98 -11.20 -27.93 -5.64
C ASN A 98 -10.45 -28.46 -6.87
N THR A 99 -9.67 -29.52 -6.71
CA THR A 99 -8.87 -30.14 -7.80
C THR A 99 -9.73 -30.72 -8.93
N ASN A 100 -11.01 -30.97 -8.67
CA ASN A 100 -11.99 -31.41 -9.68
C ASN A 100 -12.65 -30.23 -10.40
N GLY A 101 -12.31 -28.99 -10.05
CA GLY A 101 -12.89 -27.77 -10.62
C GLY A 101 -14.26 -27.38 -10.07
N LYS A 102 -14.73 -28.03 -9.00
CA LYS A 102 -16.01 -27.66 -8.35
C LYS A 102 -15.84 -26.31 -7.67
N GLU A 103 -16.68 -25.36 -8.08
CA GLU A 103 -16.63 -23.96 -7.66
C GLU A 103 -17.50 -23.69 -6.42
N THR A 104 -17.00 -22.83 -5.54
CA THR A 104 -17.76 -22.12 -4.51
C THR A 104 -17.26 -20.68 -4.38
N TRP A 105 -18.07 -19.80 -3.80
CA TRP A 105 -17.68 -18.43 -3.45
C TRP A 105 -17.66 -18.27 -1.93
N ARG A 106 -16.67 -17.55 -1.42
CA ARG A 106 -16.48 -17.30 0.01
C ARG A 106 -16.30 -15.82 0.25
N ASP A 107 -16.74 -15.36 1.41
CA ASP A 107 -16.55 -13.96 1.81
C ASP A 107 -15.07 -13.65 1.97
N GLU A 108 -14.67 -12.47 1.50
CA GLU A 108 -13.28 -12.04 1.41
C GLU A 108 -13.14 -10.59 1.89
N THR A 109 -12.05 -10.33 2.60
CA THR A 109 -11.62 -8.98 3.00
C THR A 109 -10.18 -8.79 2.57
N ILE A 110 -9.97 -7.79 1.72
CA ILE A 110 -8.66 -7.40 1.23
C ILE A 110 -8.24 -6.09 1.87
N VAL A 111 -7.03 -6.07 2.43
CA VAL A 111 -6.37 -4.88 2.94
C VAL A 111 -5.16 -4.57 2.06
N VAL A 112 -5.12 -3.36 1.51
CA VAL A 112 -4.01 -2.86 0.69
C VAL A 112 -3.24 -1.80 1.48
N GLU A 113 -1.96 -2.05 1.69
CA GLU A 113 -1.05 -1.12 2.36
C GLU A 113 0.35 -1.25 1.76
N ASN A 114 0.99 -0.13 1.44
CA ASN A 114 2.40 -0.10 0.97
C ASN A 114 2.69 -1.04 -0.22
N ASN A 115 1.81 -1.07 -1.23
CA ASN A 115 1.91 -1.96 -2.39
C ASN A 115 1.90 -3.46 -2.03
N MET A 116 1.37 -3.80 -0.86
CA MET A 116 1.05 -5.16 -0.45
C MET A 116 -0.45 -5.32 -0.33
N LEU A 117 -0.97 -6.39 -0.90
CA LEU A 117 -2.36 -6.80 -0.80
C LEU A 117 -2.43 -8.00 0.14
N LYS A 118 -3.22 -7.89 1.20
CA LYS A 118 -3.45 -8.95 2.20
C LYS A 118 -4.90 -9.40 2.17
N THR A 119 -5.13 -10.71 2.26
CA THR A 119 -6.48 -11.31 2.16
C THR A 119 -6.84 -12.03 3.46
N SER A 120 -8.12 -12.13 3.79
CA SER A 120 -8.61 -12.81 4.99
C SER A 120 -8.92 -14.31 4.79
N SER A 121 -9.30 -14.73 3.58
CA SER A 121 -9.88 -16.07 3.36
C SER A 121 -9.13 -16.96 2.36
N SER A 122 -7.94 -16.53 1.92
CA SER A 122 -7.24 -17.13 0.78
C SER A 122 -6.26 -18.24 1.16
N ASP A 123 -5.77 -18.97 0.15
CA ASP A 123 -4.71 -19.96 0.31
C ASP A 123 -3.37 -19.34 0.72
N ASP A 124 -2.40 -20.16 1.13
CA ASP A 124 -1.12 -19.67 1.67
C ASP A 124 -0.36 -18.74 0.72
N CYS A 125 -0.45 -18.93 -0.61
CA CYS A 125 0.20 -18.05 -1.58
C CYS A 125 -0.60 -16.81 -1.96
N SER A 126 -1.78 -16.66 -1.40
CA SER A 126 -2.67 -15.53 -1.62
C SER A 126 -2.81 -14.63 -0.40
N LYS A 127 -2.21 -15.01 0.74
CA LYS A 127 -2.24 -14.22 1.98
C LYS A 127 -1.61 -12.85 1.81
N GLU A 128 -0.56 -12.78 1.00
CA GLU A 128 0.18 -11.56 0.68
C GLU A 128 0.53 -11.56 -0.82
N LEU A 129 0.09 -10.54 -1.55
CA LEU A 129 0.44 -10.33 -2.96
C LEU A 129 1.15 -8.99 -3.12
N ALA A 130 2.25 -9.00 -3.85
CA ALA A 130 2.99 -7.78 -4.19
C ALA A 130 2.42 -7.15 -5.47
N LYS A 131 2.36 -5.82 -5.52
CA LYS A 131 1.98 -5.11 -6.74
C LYS A 131 3.00 -5.37 -7.86
N VAL A 132 2.51 -5.61 -9.07
CA VAL A 132 3.32 -5.76 -10.28
C VAL A 132 2.84 -4.82 -11.37
N GLU A 133 3.78 -4.28 -12.15
CA GLU A 133 3.55 -3.36 -13.27
C GLU A 133 3.04 -4.08 -14.53
#